data_AF-A0A3S3NPE4-F1
#
_entry.id   AF-A0A3S3NPE4-F1
#
_cell.length_a   1.000
_cell.length_b   1.000
_cell.length_c   1.000
_cell.angle_alpha   90.00
_cell.angle_beta   90.00
_cell.angle_gamma   90.00
#
_symmetry.space_group_name_H-M   'P 1'
#
loop_
_entity.id
_entity.type
_entity.pdbx_description
1 polymer ?
#
loop_
_entity_poly.entity_id
_entity_poly.type
_entity_poly.pdbx_seq_one_letter_code
_entity_poly.pdbx_strand_id
1 'polypeptide(L)'
;MPLCAGLVSPLRGEGALMSSAGSIIGIGTDSAGSIRILSYFCGIFGHKVTLGVVPSEGIFTPYKSEAAPLFTAGPMCHYATDLKPMLKAM
;
A
#
# COMPACT_ATOMS: atom_id res chain seq x y z
N MET A 1 8.46 10.86 13.17
CA MET A 1 8.49 11.13 11.71
C MET A 1 7.38 12.13 11.34
N PRO A 2 7.69 13.43 11.25
CA PRO A 2 6.67 14.48 11.06
C PRO A 2 5.97 14.44 9.68
N LEU A 3 6.63 13.92 8.64
CA LEU A 3 6.06 13.85 7.29
C LEU A 3 4.88 12.86 7.17
N CYS A 4 4.95 11.72 7.85
CA CYS A 4 3.88 10.71 7.83
C CYS A 4 2.59 11.22 8.53
N ALA A 5 2.73 12.07 9.56
CA ALA A 5 1.60 12.64 10.31
C ALA A 5 0.78 13.67 9.50
N GLY A 6 1.35 14.28 8.46
CA GLY A 6 0.66 15.29 7.64
C GLY A 6 -0.23 14.72 6.53
N LEU A 7 0.08 13.52 6.01
CA LEU A 7 -0.53 13.00 4.78
C LEU A 7 -1.97 12.50 4.93
N VAL A 8 -2.95 13.22 4.38
CA VAL A 8 -4.35 12.74 4.30
C VAL A 8 -4.47 11.62 3.26
N SER A 9 -4.42 10.38 3.72
CA SER A 9 -4.55 9.15 2.93
C SER A 9 -5.42 8.14 3.68
N PRO A 10 -6.24 7.31 2.98
CA PRO A 10 -7.00 6.22 3.63
C PRO A 10 -6.09 5.20 4.33
N LEU A 11 -4.82 5.11 3.93
CA LEU A 11 -3.81 4.21 4.52
C LEU A 11 -2.97 4.85 5.63
N ARG A 12 -3.35 6.03 6.13
CA ARG A 12 -2.57 6.76 7.14
C ARG A 12 -2.24 5.93 8.38
N GLY A 13 -3.19 5.11 8.86
CA GLY A 13 -2.98 4.24 10.01
C GLY A 13 -1.86 3.23 9.80
N GLU A 14 -1.85 2.58 8.63
CA GLU A 14 -0.82 1.62 8.24
C GLU A 14 0.55 2.29 8.11
N GLY A 15 0.60 3.47 7.48
CA GLY A 15 1.84 4.24 7.38
C GLY A 15 2.37 4.69 8.74
N ALA A 16 1.48 5.09 9.65
CA ALA A 16 1.86 5.44 11.02
C ALA A 16 2.47 4.24 11.76
N LEU A 17 1.82 3.07 11.71
CA LEU A 17 2.28 1.85 12.37
C LEU A 17 3.61 1.34 11.80
N MET A 18 3.74 1.33 10.48
CA MET A 18 4.98 0.95 9.81
C MET A 18 6.09 1.95 10.18
N SER A 19 5.84 3.26 10.07
CA SER A 19 6.84 4.30 10.39
C SER A 19 7.31 4.30 11.85
N SER A 20 6.48 3.81 12.78
CA SER A 20 6.86 3.64 14.19
C SER A 20 7.53 2.28 14.47
N ALA A 21 7.83 1.50 13.43
CA ALA A 21 8.32 0.12 13.54
C ALA A 21 7.41 -0.82 14.35
N GLY A 22 6.11 -0.50 14.42
CA GLY A 22 5.09 -1.35 15.04
C GLY A 22 4.63 -2.51 14.16
N SER A 23 4.92 -2.46 12.86
CA SER A 23 4.80 -3.58 11.92
C SER A 23 6.02 -3.65 11.00
N ILE A 24 6.37 -4.86 10.58
CA ILE A 24 7.47 -5.14 9.64
C ILE A 24 6.99 -5.07 8.20
N ILE A 25 5.73 -5.47 7.94
CA ILE A 25 5.12 -5.52 6.62
C ILE A 25 3.69 -4.97 6.71
N GLY A 26 3.32 -4.14 5.75
CA GLY A 26 1.96 -3.65 5.57
C GLY A 26 1.39 -4.06 4.21
N ILE A 27 0.06 -4.11 4.13
CA ILE A 27 -0.66 -4.31 2.88
C ILE A 27 -1.56 -3.09 2.67
N GLY A 28 -1.49 -2.50 1.48
CA GLY A 28 -2.29 -1.35 1.11
C GLY A 28 -3.04 -1.57 -0.19
N THR A 29 -3.93 -0.65 -0.51
CA THR A 29 -4.59 -0.55 -1.82
C THR A 29 -4.11 0.71 -2.53
N ASP A 30 -3.86 0.62 -3.84
CA ASP A 30 -3.44 1.74 -4.68
C ASP A 30 -4.34 1.80 -5.90
N SER A 31 -5.18 2.84 -5.93
CA SER A 31 -5.99 3.24 -7.09
C SER A 31 -5.57 4.60 -7.63
N ALA A 32 -5.27 5.54 -6.74
CA ALA A 32 -4.80 6.89 -7.05
C ALA A 32 -3.41 7.20 -6.47
N GLY A 33 -2.59 6.18 -6.20
CA GLY A 33 -1.26 6.35 -5.64
C GLY A 33 -1.17 6.21 -4.12
N SER A 34 -2.22 5.73 -3.44
CA SER A 34 -2.25 5.69 -1.97
C SER A 34 -1.08 4.94 -1.34
N ILE A 35 -0.64 3.80 -1.91
CA ILE A 35 0.57 3.09 -1.46
C ILE A 35 1.81 3.93 -1.71
N ARG A 36 1.99 4.42 -2.95
CA ARG A 36 3.20 5.14 -3.37
C ARG A 36 3.41 6.46 -2.62
N ILE A 37 2.33 7.23 -2.48
CA ILE A 37 2.33 8.52 -1.76
C ILE A 37 2.60 8.27 -0.28
N LEU A 38 1.90 7.31 0.35
CA LEU A 38 2.16 6.96 1.75
C LEU A 38 3.61 6.53 1.98
N SER A 39 4.12 5.68 1.11
CA SER A 39 5.50 5.19 1.17
C SER A 39 6.51 6.34 1.13
N TYR A 40 6.29 7.31 0.24
CA TYR A 40 7.11 8.52 0.15
C TYR A 40 7.08 9.36 1.44
N PHE A 41 5.90 9.64 2.01
CA PHE A 41 5.78 10.47 3.21
C PHE A 41 6.21 9.77 4.50
N CYS A 42 6.10 8.45 4.57
CA CYS A 42 6.45 7.65 5.75
C CYS A 42 7.85 7.03 5.67
N GLY A 43 8.58 7.24 4.57
CA GLY A 43 9.97 6.78 4.43
C GLY A 43 10.10 5.26 4.32
N ILE A 44 9.11 4.60 3.73
CA ILE A 44 9.07 3.15 3.50
C ILE A 44 8.98 2.86 2.01
N PHE A 45 9.12 1.60 1.63
CA PHE A 45 8.96 1.14 0.26
C PHE A 45 7.55 0.58 0.07
N GLY A 46 6.93 0.85 -1.07
CA GLY A 46 5.62 0.30 -1.41
C GLY A 46 5.50 0.03 -2.90
N HIS A 47 4.86 -1.08 -3.25
CA HIS A 47 4.73 -1.51 -4.63
C HIS A 47 3.26 -1.52 -5.09
N LYS A 48 2.95 -0.71 -6.10
CA LYS A 48 1.71 -0.86 -6.87
C LYS A 48 1.90 -2.00 -7.86
N VAL A 49 1.14 -3.06 -7.68
CA VAL A 49 1.23 -4.25 -8.53
C VAL A 49 0.60 -3.98 -9.90
N THR A 50 1.03 -4.74 -10.90
CA THR A 50 0.36 -4.83 -12.21
C THR A 50 -1.05 -5.41 -12.01
N LEU A 51 -2.02 -4.89 -12.77
CA LEU A 51 -3.41 -5.35 -12.68
C LEU A 51 -3.51 -6.86 -12.95
N GLY A 52 -4.30 -7.57 -12.14
CA GLY A 52 -4.52 -9.01 -12.29
C GLY A 52 -3.41 -9.92 -11.78
N VAL A 53 -2.28 -9.40 -11.30
CA VAL A 53 -1.22 -10.23 -10.67
C VAL A 53 -1.63 -10.70 -9.28
N VAL A 54 -2.23 -9.80 -8.49
CA VAL A 54 -2.80 -10.14 -7.18
C VAL A 54 -4.33 -10.16 -7.32
N PRO A 55 -5.00 -11.23 -6.86
CA PRO A 55 -6.46 -11.29 -6.81
C PRO A 55 -7.03 -10.08 -6.08
N SER A 56 -8.03 -9.42 -6.70
CA SER A 56 -8.67 -8.23 -6.13
C SER A 56 -9.99 -8.56 -5.44
N GLU A 57 -10.36 -9.84 -5.43
CA GLU A 57 -11.52 -10.40 -4.76
C GLU A 57 -11.47 -10.08 -3.26
N GLY A 58 -12.59 -9.58 -2.73
CA GLY A 58 -12.69 -9.22 -1.31
C GLY A 58 -12.14 -7.83 -0.96
N ILE A 59 -11.46 -7.14 -1.89
CA ILE A 59 -11.12 -5.73 -1.70
C ILE A 59 -12.39 -4.89 -1.84
N PHE A 60 -12.76 -4.19 -0.77
CA PHE A 60 -13.86 -3.23 -0.84
C PHE A 60 -13.51 -2.10 -1.80
N THR A 61 -14.34 -1.91 -2.83
CA THR A 61 -14.21 -0.79 -3.77
C THR A 61 -15.46 0.09 -3.68
N PRO A 62 -15.32 1.41 -3.51
CA PRO A 62 -16.47 2.32 -3.47
C PRO A 62 -17.04 2.62 -4.87
N TYR A 63 -16.41 2.12 -5.95
CA TYR A 63 -16.77 2.39 -7.34
C TYR A 63 -17.44 1.16 -7.98
N LYS A 64 -18.57 1.37 -8.67
CA LYS A 64 -19.46 0.28 -9.09
C LYS A 64 -19.15 -0.43 -10.41
N SER A 65 -18.28 0.06 -11.30
CA SER A 65 -17.95 -0.74 -12.50
C SER A 65 -16.68 -0.37 -13.26
N GLU A 66 -16.39 0.90 -13.57
CA GLU A 66 -15.29 1.21 -14.52
C GLU A 66 -13.93 1.51 -13.89
N ALA A 67 -13.91 2.04 -12.66
CA ALA A 67 -12.67 2.34 -11.93
C ALA A 67 -12.20 1.19 -11.02
N ALA A 68 -13.02 0.15 -10.83
CA ALA A 68 -12.68 -1.01 -10.02
C ALA A 68 -11.37 -1.71 -10.45
N PRO A 69 -11.07 -1.85 -11.75
CA PRO A 69 -9.81 -2.46 -12.20
C PRO A 69 -8.56 -1.64 -11.84
N LEU A 70 -8.70 -0.36 -11.48
CA LEU A 70 -7.55 0.46 -11.08
C LEU A 70 -7.10 0.17 -9.64
N PHE A 71 -7.93 -0.50 -8.84
CA PHE A 71 -7.59 -0.87 -7.47
C PHE A 71 -6.72 -2.12 -7.47
N THR A 72 -5.50 -1.98 -6.97
CA THR A 72 -4.61 -3.11 -6.70
C THR A 72 -4.23 -3.14 -5.24
N ALA A 73 -4.27 -4.32 -4.62
CA ALA A 73 -3.54 -4.56 -3.38
C ALA A 73 -2.04 -4.66 -3.66
N GLY A 74 -1.22 -4.19 -2.74
CA GLY A 74 0.23 -4.25 -2.86
C GLY A 74 0.95 -4.19 -1.52
N PRO A 75 2.20 -4.72 -1.46
CA PRO A 75 2.98 -4.75 -0.24
C PRO A 75 3.67 -3.42 0.05
N MET A 76 3.87 -3.17 1.34
CA MET A 76 4.68 -2.08 1.89
C MET A 76 5.67 -2.64 2.90
N CYS A 77 6.94 -2.23 2.82
CA CYS A 77 8.03 -2.80 3.62
C CYS A 77 9.06 -1.72 3.99
N HIS A 78 9.85 -1.99 5.04
CA HIS A 78 10.98 -1.14 5.44
C HIS A 78 12.18 -1.26 4.49
N TYR A 79 12.35 -2.40 3.81
CA TYR A 79 13.44 -2.64 2.89
C TYR A 79 12.91 -3.01 1.50
N ALA A 80 13.54 -2.46 0.46
CA ALA A 80 13.18 -2.76 -0.94
C ALA A 80 13.33 -4.25 -1.28
N THR A 81 14.25 -4.95 -0.61
CA THR A 81 14.47 -6.39 -0.78
C THR A 81 13.27 -7.23 -0.37
N ASP A 82 12.42 -6.72 0.52
CA ASP A 82 11.29 -7.44 1.08
C ASP A 82 10.04 -7.36 0.20
N LEU A 83 9.99 -6.40 -0.73
CA LEU A 83 8.87 -6.26 -1.67
C LEU A 83 8.69 -7.51 -2.55
N LYS A 84 9.79 -8.09 -3.03
CA LYS A 84 9.78 -9.25 -3.93
C LYS A 84 9.32 -10.55 -3.23
N PRO A 85 9.86 -10.94 -2.06
CA PRO A 85 9.34 -12.10 -1.34
C PRO A 85 7.91 -11.86 -0.83
N MET A 86 7.56 -10.65 -0.41
CA MET A 86 6.19 -10.36 0.01
C MET A 86 5.20 -10.48 -1.16
N LEU A 87 5.51 -9.92 -2.33
CA LEU A 87 4.67 -10.07 -3.51
C LEU A 87 4.48 -11.53 -3.93
N LYS A 88 5.45 -12.42 -3.68
CA LYS A 88 5.31 -13.85 -3.94
C LYS A 88 4.40 -14.57 -2.94
N ALA A 89 4.23 -14.01 -1.74
CA ALA A 89 3.40 -14.57 -0.69
C ALA A 89 1.95 -14.07 -0.74
N MET A 90 1.70 -12.96 -1.44
CA MET A 90 0.38 -12.42 -1.78
C MET A 90 -0.24 -13.19 -2.93
#